data_AF-A0AAN5C0D0-F1
#
_entry.id   AF-A0AAN5C0D0-F1
#
_cell.length_a   1.000
_cell.length_b   1.000
_cell.length_c   1.000
_cell.angle_alpha   90.00
_cell.angle_beta   90.00
_cell.angle_gamma   90.00
#
_symmetry.space_group_name_H-M   'P 1'
#
loop_
_entity.id
_entity.type
_entity.pdbx_description
1 polymer ?
#
loop_
_entity_poly.entity_id
_entity_poly.type
_entity_poly.pdbx_seq_one_letter_code
_entity_poly.pdbx_strand_id
1 'polypeptide(L)'
;MSGIGCTGLQLYNFGQTVSMVFFTENWKPSSYYDKIKENISLGLHTLVLLDIKVKEQSYENMARGRLIYEPPRYMTVAQCASQMLETEEERKEGVYGPDSLAVGAARVGAPDQKLVVGTLKELAEVEMGAPLHSLVLLGRRAHDLEKDYIREFAVDKATFDASWQKGYGATS
;
A
#
# COMPACT_ATOMS: atom_id res chain seq x y z
N MET A 1 13.49 4.15 6.93
CA MET A 1 13.16 3.64 5.59
C MET A 1 14.13 2.56 5.08
N SER A 2 15.03 2.01 5.92
CA SER A 2 16.05 1.05 5.46
C SER A 2 15.49 -0.34 5.11
N GLY A 3 14.49 -0.84 5.84
CA GLY A 3 13.94 -2.18 5.60
C GLY A 3 13.24 -2.35 4.25
N ILE A 4 12.57 -1.29 3.75
CA ILE A 4 11.85 -1.37 2.47
C ILE A 4 12.79 -1.40 1.26
N GLY A 5 14.10 -1.19 1.44
CA GLY A 5 15.09 -1.36 0.36
C GLY A 5 15.09 -2.77 -0.24
N CYS A 6 14.57 -3.76 0.48
CA CYS A 6 14.38 -5.12 -0.05
C CYS A 6 13.39 -5.19 -1.23
N THR A 7 12.56 -4.16 -1.46
CA THR A 7 11.68 -4.12 -2.64
C THR A 7 12.43 -3.86 -3.94
N GLY A 8 13.72 -3.51 -3.89
CA GLY A 8 14.52 -3.15 -5.05
C GLY A 8 14.23 -1.75 -5.59
N LEU A 9 13.32 -1.00 -4.95
CA LEU A 9 13.06 0.40 -5.28
C LEU A 9 14.14 1.32 -4.70
N GLN A 10 14.49 2.34 -5.46
CA GLN A 10 15.52 3.31 -5.11
C GLN A 10 15.05 4.18 -3.94
N LEU A 11 15.71 4.06 -2.80
CA LEU A 11 15.33 4.75 -1.56
C LEU A 11 15.31 6.28 -1.71
N TYR A 12 16.15 6.84 -2.57
CA TYR A 12 16.19 8.28 -2.86
C TYR A 12 14.98 8.77 -3.67
N ASN A 13 14.22 7.87 -4.29
CA ASN A 13 13.01 8.19 -5.04
C ASN A 13 11.74 8.04 -4.20
N PHE A 14 11.83 7.88 -2.87
CA PHE A 14 10.68 7.89 -1.98
C PHE A 14 10.35 9.32 -1.51
N GLY A 15 9.07 9.66 -1.56
CA GLY A 15 8.53 10.90 -1.01
C GLY A 15 8.08 10.76 0.44
N GLN A 16 7.14 11.62 0.84
CA GLN A 16 6.59 11.58 2.19
C GLN A 16 5.90 10.24 2.46
N THR A 17 6.26 9.59 3.57
CA THR A 17 5.56 8.39 4.07
C THR A 17 4.19 8.76 4.62
N VAL A 18 3.18 7.93 4.34
CA VAL A 18 1.80 8.10 4.81
C VAL A 18 1.35 6.89 5.62
N SER A 19 0.24 7.04 6.34
CA SER A 19 -0.39 5.94 7.07
C SER A 19 -1.83 5.73 6.60
N MET A 20 -2.18 4.48 6.34
CA MET A 20 -3.57 4.05 6.13
C MET A 20 -4.16 3.59 7.45
N VAL A 21 -5.36 4.05 7.77
CA VAL A 21 -6.11 3.63 8.98
C VAL A 21 -7.32 2.79 8.60
N PHE A 22 -7.81 1.95 9.49
CA PHE A 22 -9.03 1.19 9.22
C PHE A 22 -10.22 2.12 9.01
N PHE A 23 -10.93 1.91 7.90
CA PHE A 23 -12.22 2.56 7.68
C PHE A 23 -13.29 1.95 8.58
N THR A 24 -14.22 2.81 8.98
CA THR A 24 -15.46 2.42 9.65
C THR A 24 -16.63 2.95 8.83
N GLU A 25 -17.85 2.49 9.12
CA GLU A 25 -19.05 2.91 8.40
C GLU A 25 -19.21 4.44 8.35
N ASN A 26 -18.87 5.13 9.43
CA ASN A 26 -19.09 6.58 9.58
C ASN A 26 -17.80 7.41 9.53
N TRP A 27 -16.63 6.78 9.35
CA TRP A 27 -15.35 7.48 9.37
C TRP A 27 -14.36 6.83 8.42
N LYS A 28 -14.08 7.55 7.32
CA LYS A 28 -13.19 7.17 6.22
C LYS A 28 -12.23 8.34 5.92
N PRO A 29 -11.19 8.54 6.74
CA PRO A 29 -10.28 9.67 6.55
C PRO A 29 -9.45 9.47 5.29
N SER A 30 -9.38 10.51 4.45
CA SER A 30 -8.64 10.48 3.18
C SER A 30 -7.43 11.44 3.16
N SER A 31 -6.96 11.90 4.33
CA SER A 31 -5.84 12.86 4.42
C SER A 31 -4.50 12.33 3.88
N TYR A 32 -4.35 11.02 3.76
CA TYR A 32 -3.20 10.40 3.11
C TYR A 32 -3.21 10.60 1.57
N TYR A 33 -4.39 10.82 0.98
CA TYR A 33 -4.58 10.95 -0.48
C TYR A 33 -3.81 12.15 -1.03
N ASP A 34 -3.94 13.31 -0.40
CA ASP A 34 -3.30 14.56 -0.85
C ASP A 34 -1.77 14.44 -0.81
N LYS A 35 -1.23 13.76 0.20
CA LYS A 35 0.22 13.50 0.30
C LYS A 35 0.72 12.52 -0.77
N ILE A 36 -0.07 11.48 -1.07
CA ILE A 36 0.24 10.58 -2.19
C ILE A 36 0.22 11.35 -3.51
N LYS A 37 -0.77 12.24 -3.70
CA LYS A 37 -0.87 13.10 -4.89
C LYS A 37 0.35 13.98 -5.05
N GLU A 38 0.83 14.61 -3.98
CA GLU A 38 2.06 15.39 -3.99
C GLU A 38 3.26 14.53 -4.42
N ASN A 39 3.46 13.37 -3.80
CA ASN A 39 4.55 12.46 -4.17
C ASN A 39 4.47 12.02 -5.64
N ILE A 40 3.29 11.62 -6.12
CA ILE A 40 3.08 11.18 -7.51
C ILE A 40 3.31 12.32 -8.51
N SER A 41 2.92 13.55 -8.18
CA SER A 41 3.19 14.72 -9.02
C SER A 41 4.69 15.01 -9.17
N LEU A 42 5.47 14.66 -8.14
CA LEU A 42 6.93 14.67 -8.17
C LEU A 42 7.53 13.36 -8.70
N GLY A 43 6.70 12.40 -9.11
CA GLY A 43 7.10 11.08 -9.61
C GLY A 43 7.79 10.19 -8.57
N LEU A 44 7.61 10.45 -7.27
CA LEU A 44 8.20 9.72 -6.16
C LEU A 44 7.34 8.51 -5.74
N HIS A 45 7.99 7.44 -5.28
CA HIS A 45 7.33 6.33 -4.60
C HIS A 45 6.75 6.78 -3.27
N THR A 46 5.68 6.11 -2.83
CA THR A 46 5.09 6.40 -1.51
C THR A 46 5.04 5.14 -0.68
N LEU A 47 5.75 5.14 0.45
CA LEU A 47 5.58 4.13 1.48
C LEU A 47 4.29 4.43 2.27
N VAL A 48 3.41 3.44 2.31
CA VAL A 48 2.16 3.43 3.07
C VAL A 48 2.32 2.46 4.24
N LEU A 49 2.34 3.00 5.45
CA LEU A 49 2.32 2.24 6.68
C LEU A 49 0.87 1.85 7.01
N LEU A 50 0.66 0.59 7.38
CA LEU A 50 -0.67 0.04 7.59
C LEU A 50 -1.04 0.03 9.08
N ASP A 51 -2.31 0.25 9.36
CA ASP A 51 -2.82 0.38 10.72
C ASP A 51 -2.61 -0.87 11.58
N ILE A 52 -2.43 -0.63 12.87
CA ILE A 52 -2.26 -1.67 13.88
C ILE A 52 -3.13 -1.29 15.08
N LYS A 53 -4.14 -2.12 15.34
CA LYS A 53 -5.04 -1.97 16.48
C LYS A 53 -4.78 -3.08 17.48
N VAL A 54 -4.10 -2.76 18.56
CA VAL A 54 -3.77 -3.69 19.64
C VAL A 54 -4.38 -3.21 20.95
N LYS A 55 -4.98 -4.11 21.72
CA LYS A 55 -5.58 -3.79 23.03
C LYS A 55 -6.59 -2.63 22.97
N GLU A 56 -7.38 -2.54 21.91
CA GLU A 56 -8.49 -1.60 21.86
C GLU A 56 -9.70 -2.17 22.62
N GLN A 57 -10.43 -1.32 23.33
CA GLN A 57 -11.75 -1.68 23.88
C GLN A 57 -12.81 -1.26 22.87
N SER A 58 -13.86 -2.06 22.72
CA SER A 58 -15.03 -1.59 21.97
C SER A 58 -15.62 -0.35 22.65
N TYR A 59 -16.22 0.56 21.87
CA TYR A 59 -16.87 1.75 22.41
C TYR A 59 -17.89 1.41 23.51
N GLU A 60 -18.61 0.30 23.35
CA GLU A 60 -19.56 -0.21 24.33
C GLU A 60 -18.88 -0.64 25.64
N ASN A 61 -17.78 -1.41 25.55
CA ASN A 61 -17.04 -1.85 26.73
C ASN A 61 -16.42 -0.66 27.46
N MET A 62 -15.86 0.30 26.73
CA MET A 62 -15.32 1.54 27.29
C MET A 62 -16.41 2.38 27.97
N ALA A 63 -17.56 2.58 27.32
CA ALA A 63 -18.69 3.34 27.89
C ALA A 63 -19.26 2.68 29.16
N ARG A 64 -19.15 1.35 29.28
CA ARG A 64 -19.58 0.56 30.45
C ARG A 64 -18.47 0.33 31.49
N GLY A 65 -17.27 0.90 31.30
CA GLY A 65 -16.13 0.72 32.20
C GLY A 65 -15.58 -0.71 32.27
N ARG A 66 -15.85 -1.55 31.26
CA ARG A 66 -15.42 -2.95 31.21
C ARG A 66 -14.05 -3.05 30.54
N LEU A 67 -13.06 -3.56 31.25
CA LEU A 67 -11.70 -3.81 30.74
C LEU A 67 -11.64 -5.06 29.83
N ILE A 68 -12.45 -5.08 28.78
CA ILE A 68 -12.49 -6.16 27.78
C ILE A 68 -11.86 -5.63 26.49
N TYR A 69 -10.73 -6.23 26.13
CA TYR A 69 -9.96 -5.84 24.96
C TYR A 69 -10.28 -6.74 23.78
N GLU A 70 -10.39 -6.15 22.60
CA GLU A 70 -10.54 -6.87 21.35
C GLU A 70 -9.22 -7.55 20.95
N PRO A 71 -9.30 -8.67 20.19
CA PRO A 71 -8.12 -9.29 19.62
C PRO A 71 -7.36 -8.29 18.72
N PRO A 72 -6.03 -8.40 18.64
CA PRO A 72 -5.23 -7.48 17.85
C PRO A 72 -5.57 -7.62 16.36
N ARG A 73 -5.76 -6.48 15.71
CA ARG A 73 -6.05 -6.37 14.27
C ARG A 73 -4.91 -5.65 13.59
N TYR A 74 -4.41 -6.25 12.52
CA TYR A 74 -3.35 -5.70 11.69
C TYR A 74 -3.89 -5.54 10.28
N MET A 75 -3.76 -4.35 9.70
CA MET A 75 -4.27 -4.10 8.37
C MET A 75 -3.44 -4.87 7.34
N THR A 76 -4.13 -5.54 6.42
CA THR A 76 -3.50 -6.28 5.32
C THR A 76 -3.29 -5.39 4.09
N VAL A 77 -2.40 -5.82 3.19
CA VAL A 77 -2.24 -5.18 1.86
C VAL A 77 -3.57 -5.16 1.10
N ALA A 78 -4.30 -6.27 1.12
CA ALA A 78 -5.61 -6.40 0.48
C ALA A 78 -6.63 -5.35 0.97
N GLN A 79 -6.73 -5.18 2.29
CA GLN A 79 -7.59 -4.17 2.89
C GLN A 79 -7.14 -2.75 2.54
N CYS A 80 -5.84 -2.47 2.61
CA CYS A 80 -5.29 -1.17 2.23
C CYS A 80 -5.62 -0.84 0.77
N ALA A 81 -5.36 -1.76 -0.16
CA ALA A 81 -5.62 -1.57 -1.58
C ALA A 81 -7.12 -1.34 -1.85
N SER A 82 -8.00 -2.12 -1.18
CA SER A 82 -9.46 -1.94 -1.28
C SER A 82 -9.91 -0.55 -0.79
N GLN A 83 -9.44 -0.11 0.37
CA GLN A 83 -9.78 1.22 0.92
C GLN A 83 -9.23 2.37 0.06
N MET A 84 -8.06 2.18 -0.56
CA MET A 84 -7.50 3.15 -1.51
C MET A 84 -8.41 3.26 -2.73
N LEU A 85 -8.79 2.13 -3.35
CA LEU A 85 -9.69 2.15 -4.50
C LEU A 85 -11.03 2.83 -4.17
N GLU A 86 -11.62 2.53 -3.01
CA GLU A 86 -12.81 3.22 -2.51
C GLU A 86 -12.59 4.74 -2.41
N THR A 87 -11.45 5.18 -1.87
CA THR A 87 -11.13 6.61 -1.77
C THR A 87 -10.94 7.26 -3.14
N GLU A 88 -10.33 6.56 -4.10
CA GLU A 88 -10.23 7.07 -5.47
C GLU A 88 -11.60 7.17 -6.15
N GLU A 89 -12.49 6.20 -5.94
CA GLU A 89 -13.86 6.25 -6.48
C GLU A 89 -14.66 7.45 -5.93
N GLU A 90 -14.39 7.85 -4.68
CA GLU A 90 -14.97 9.05 -4.07
C GLU A 90 -14.31 10.34 -4.59
N ARG A 91 -12.98 10.40 -4.64
CA ARG A 91 -12.21 11.61 -4.98
C ARG A 91 -12.18 11.90 -6.48
N LYS A 92 -12.06 10.86 -7.31
CA LYS A 92 -12.01 10.91 -8.79
C LYS A 92 -10.97 11.89 -9.34
N GLU A 93 -9.82 12.03 -8.67
CA GLU A 93 -8.77 12.94 -9.10
C GLU A 93 -7.70 12.26 -9.96
N GLY A 94 -7.78 10.94 -10.15
CA GLY A 94 -6.88 10.17 -11.01
C GLY A 94 -5.46 10.08 -10.45
N VAL A 95 -5.31 10.10 -9.12
CA VAL A 95 -4.01 10.04 -8.44
C VAL A 95 -3.44 8.63 -8.54
N TYR A 96 -4.26 7.63 -8.24
CA TYR A 96 -4.02 6.23 -8.50
C TYR A 96 -5.33 5.59 -8.96
N GLY A 97 -5.34 4.32 -9.33
CA GLY A 97 -6.54 3.62 -9.74
C GLY A 97 -6.33 2.10 -9.77
N PRO A 98 -7.32 1.35 -10.28
CA PRO A 98 -7.28 -0.11 -10.34
C PRO A 98 -5.99 -0.66 -10.96
N ASP A 99 -5.47 0.00 -12.01
CA ASP A 99 -4.28 -0.43 -12.76
C ASP A 99 -2.96 0.09 -12.16
N SER A 100 -2.99 0.95 -11.13
CA SER A 100 -1.79 1.52 -10.53
C SER A 100 -0.94 0.44 -9.88
N LEU A 101 0.36 0.43 -10.18
CA LEU A 101 1.28 -0.57 -9.66
C LEU A 101 1.67 -0.24 -8.22
N ALA A 102 1.71 -1.26 -7.38
CA ALA A 102 2.20 -1.19 -6.01
C ALA A 102 2.99 -2.46 -5.66
N VAL A 103 3.80 -2.33 -4.61
CA VAL A 103 4.50 -3.45 -3.95
C VAL A 103 3.84 -3.68 -2.59
N GLY A 104 3.21 -4.83 -2.42
CA GLY A 104 2.87 -5.36 -1.11
C GLY A 104 4.09 -6.01 -0.48
N ALA A 105 4.40 -5.65 0.76
CA ALA A 105 5.49 -6.26 1.53
C ALA A 105 4.96 -6.78 2.87
N ALA A 106 5.28 -8.03 3.19
CA ALA A 106 4.90 -8.67 4.43
C ALA A 106 6.14 -9.21 5.16
N ARG A 107 6.17 -9.02 6.47
CA ARG A 107 7.20 -9.51 7.39
C ARG A 107 8.62 -9.17 6.92
N VAL A 108 8.81 -7.91 6.51
CA VAL A 108 10.11 -7.43 6.04
C VAL A 108 11.19 -7.68 7.11
N GLY A 109 12.26 -8.37 6.71
CA GLY A 109 13.36 -8.79 7.59
C GLY A 109 13.17 -10.14 8.29
N ALA A 110 12.02 -10.80 8.15
CA ALA A 110 11.80 -12.15 8.67
C ALA A 110 12.26 -13.22 7.65
N PRO A 111 12.57 -14.47 8.09
CA PRO A 111 12.92 -15.57 7.19
C PRO A 111 11.82 -15.91 6.17
N ASP A 112 10.58 -15.63 6.52
CA ASP A 112 9.39 -15.83 5.69
C ASP A 112 8.86 -14.50 5.12
N GLN A 113 9.74 -13.51 4.92
CA GLN A 113 9.40 -12.27 4.21
C GLN A 113 8.75 -12.59 2.86
N LYS A 114 7.69 -11.84 2.51
CA LYS A 114 7.01 -11.97 1.22
C LYS A 114 6.87 -10.61 0.55
N LEU A 115 7.24 -10.55 -0.72
CA LEU A 115 7.02 -9.40 -1.59
C LEU A 115 6.09 -9.84 -2.72
N VAL A 116 5.08 -9.03 -3.01
CA VAL A 116 4.19 -9.24 -4.16
C VAL A 116 3.96 -7.90 -4.83
N VAL A 117 4.02 -7.90 -6.15
CA VAL A 117 3.87 -6.71 -6.98
C VAL A 117 2.66 -6.89 -7.87
N GLY A 118 1.86 -5.86 -8.00
CA GLY A 118 0.66 -5.95 -8.82
C GLY A 118 -0.04 -4.63 -8.90
N THR A 119 -1.10 -4.63 -9.68
CA THR A 119 -2.05 -3.53 -9.70
C THR A 119 -2.79 -3.44 -8.36
N LEU A 120 -3.31 -2.26 -7.99
CA LEU A 120 -4.12 -2.13 -6.77
C LEU A 120 -5.32 -3.10 -6.78
N LYS A 121 -5.89 -3.36 -7.96
CA LYS A 121 -6.96 -4.35 -8.12
C LYS A 121 -6.50 -5.76 -7.74
N GLU A 122 -5.36 -6.22 -8.26
CA GLU A 122 -4.83 -7.54 -7.91
C GLU A 122 -4.46 -7.61 -6.43
N LEU A 123 -3.78 -6.58 -5.91
CA LEU A 123 -3.35 -6.54 -4.52
C LEU A 123 -4.51 -6.54 -3.52
N ALA A 124 -5.68 -6.04 -3.91
CA ALA A 124 -6.92 -6.13 -3.12
C ALA A 124 -7.38 -7.56 -2.88
N GLU A 125 -6.94 -8.53 -3.68
CA GLU A 125 -7.34 -9.93 -3.62
C GLU A 125 -6.20 -10.87 -3.15
N VAL A 126 -4.98 -10.34 -2.98
CA VAL A 126 -3.79 -11.15 -2.63
C VAL A 126 -3.73 -11.50 -1.15
N GLU A 127 -3.44 -12.77 -0.87
CA GLU A 127 -3.12 -13.28 0.47
C GLU A 127 -1.60 -13.20 0.72
N MET A 128 -1.21 -12.34 1.66
CA MET A 128 0.19 -12.05 1.98
C MET A 128 0.71 -12.83 3.20
N GLY A 129 -0.16 -13.56 3.90
CA GLY A 129 0.15 -14.28 5.13
C GLY A 129 0.06 -13.41 6.38
N ALA A 130 0.90 -13.72 7.37
CA ALA A 130 0.83 -13.10 8.69
C ALA A 130 1.42 -11.68 8.70
N PRO A 131 0.94 -10.79 9.60
CA PRO A 131 1.47 -9.44 9.77
C PRO A 131 2.95 -9.42 10.20
N LEU A 132 3.67 -8.31 10.06
CA LEU A 132 3.23 -6.96 9.67
C LEU A 132 3.33 -6.72 8.16
N HIS A 133 2.39 -5.95 7.62
CA HIS A 133 2.31 -5.59 6.21
C HIS A 133 2.61 -4.10 5.99
N SER A 134 3.15 -3.78 4.82
CA SER A 134 3.28 -2.43 4.27
C SER A 134 2.99 -2.45 2.77
N LEU A 135 2.65 -1.28 2.22
CA LEU A 135 2.44 -1.12 0.78
C LEU A 135 3.32 0.02 0.27
N VAL A 136 3.89 -0.13 -0.93
CA VAL A 136 4.58 0.94 -1.63
C VAL A 136 3.86 1.21 -2.94
N LEU A 137 3.32 2.41 -3.11
CA LEU A 137 2.85 2.88 -4.41
C LEU A 137 4.04 3.27 -5.28
N LEU A 138 4.03 2.83 -6.54
CA LEU A 138 5.05 3.22 -7.50
C LEU A 138 4.88 4.68 -7.92
N GLY A 139 5.99 5.44 -7.85
CA GLY A 139 6.11 6.75 -8.46
C GLY A 139 6.32 6.65 -9.98
N ARG A 140 6.04 7.75 -10.69
CA ARG A 140 6.15 7.78 -12.16
C ARG A 140 7.58 7.79 -12.69
N ARG A 141 8.58 8.16 -11.87
CA ARG A 141 10.01 8.19 -12.26
C ARG A 141 10.75 6.88 -11.93
N ALA A 142 10.01 5.77 -11.80
CA ALA A 142 10.61 4.47 -11.55
C ALA A 142 11.51 4.07 -12.74
N HIS A 143 12.73 3.66 -12.45
CA HIS A 143 13.74 3.32 -13.45
C HIS A 143 13.53 1.89 -13.99
N ASP A 144 14.00 1.59 -15.20
CA ASP A 144 13.87 0.25 -15.81
C ASP A 144 14.54 -0.86 -14.98
N LEU A 145 15.63 -0.56 -14.28
CA LEU A 145 16.25 -1.51 -13.35
C LEU A 145 15.34 -1.82 -12.14
N GLU A 146 14.58 -0.83 -11.66
CA GLU A 146 13.59 -1.07 -10.60
C GLU A 146 12.46 -1.95 -11.13
N LYS A 147 11.99 -1.67 -12.35
CA LYS A 147 11.00 -2.50 -13.06
C LYS A 147 11.44 -3.96 -13.18
N ASP A 148 12.63 -4.19 -13.71
CA ASP A 148 13.13 -5.53 -13.98
C ASP A 148 13.20 -6.35 -12.68
N TYR A 149 13.58 -5.70 -11.57
CA TYR A 149 13.59 -6.34 -10.26
C TYR A 149 12.17 -6.66 -9.76
N ILE A 150 11.28 -5.65 -9.68
CA ILE A 150 9.95 -5.83 -9.09
C ILE A 150 9.05 -6.75 -9.94
N ARG A 151 9.30 -6.83 -11.25
CA ARG A 151 8.56 -7.69 -12.18
C ARG A 151 8.66 -9.18 -11.82
N GLU A 152 9.75 -9.60 -11.19
CA GLU A 152 9.91 -10.99 -10.75
C GLU A 152 8.99 -11.37 -9.58
N PHE A 153 8.42 -10.37 -8.90
CA PHE A 153 7.45 -10.54 -7.83
C PHE A 153 6.00 -10.26 -8.29
N ALA A 154 5.78 -10.08 -9.60
CA ALA A 154 4.47 -9.75 -10.14
C ALA A 154 3.45 -10.88 -9.94
N VAL A 155 2.22 -10.54 -9.53
CA VAL A 155 1.08 -11.47 -9.49
C VAL A 155 0.83 -12.04 -10.89
N ASP A 156 0.73 -11.15 -11.87
CA ASP A 156 0.67 -11.49 -13.28
C ASP A 156 1.63 -10.58 -14.07
N LYS A 157 2.57 -11.21 -14.79
CA LYS A 157 3.62 -10.47 -15.53
C LYS A 157 3.03 -9.70 -16.73
N ALA A 158 1.96 -10.19 -17.35
CA ALA A 158 1.37 -9.53 -18.51
C ALA A 158 0.59 -8.27 -18.11
N THR A 159 -0.21 -8.36 -17.03
CA THR A 159 -0.89 -7.21 -16.43
C THR A 159 0.12 -6.18 -15.95
N PHE A 160 1.19 -6.63 -15.27
CA PHE A 160 2.28 -5.74 -14.84
C PHE A 160 2.90 -4.98 -16.02
N ASP A 161 3.27 -5.68 -17.09
CA ASP A 161 3.89 -5.05 -18.27
C ASP A 161 2.95 -4.05 -18.94
N ALA A 162 1.66 -4.38 -19.06
CA ALA A 162 0.64 -3.49 -19.61
C ALA A 162 0.47 -2.21 -18.76
N SER A 163 0.37 -2.35 -17.43
CA SER A 163 0.28 -1.22 -16.51
C SER A 163 1.54 -0.36 -16.51
N TRP A 164 2.72 -0.98 -16.60
CA TRP A 164 3.99 -0.27 -16.71
C TRP A 164 4.02 0.62 -17.96
N GLN A 165 3.68 0.08 -19.12
CA GLN A 165 3.65 0.83 -20.38
C GLN A 165 2.66 1.99 -20.34
N LYS A 166 1.51 1.81 -19.69
CA LYS A 166 0.47 2.85 -19.56
C LYS A 166 0.89 4.01 -18.66
N GLY A 167 1.54 3.72 -17.53
CA GLY A 167 1.73 4.69 -16.44
C GLY A 167 3.16 5.13 -16.15
N TYR A 168 4.16 4.37 -16.61
CA TYR A 168 5.55 4.45 -16.10
C TYR A 168 6.62 4.42 -17.21
N GLY A 169 6.30 3.93 -18.41
CA GLY A 169 7.25 3.75 -19.52
C GLY A 169 7.68 5.02 -20.27
N ALA A 170 7.26 6.21 -19.85
CA ALA A 170 7.58 7.47 -20.55
C ALA A 170 8.87 8.17 -20.07
N THR A 171 9.64 7.55 -19.16
CA THR A 171 10.72 8.21 -18.43
C THR A 171 12.11 7.58 -18.59
N SER A 172 12.32 6.84 -19.69
CA SER A 172 13.63 6.31 -20.08
C SER A 172 14.15 6.98 -21.35
#